data_AF-A0A4P5WN18-F1
#
_entry.id   AF-A0A4P5WN18-F1
#
_cell.length_a   1.000
_cell.length_b   1.000
_cell.length_c   1.000
_cell.angle_alpha   90.00
_cell.angle_beta   90.00
_cell.angle_gamma   90.00
#
_symmetry.space_group_name_H-M   'P 1'
#
loop_
_entity.id
_entity.type
_entity.pdbx_description
1 polymer ?
#
loop_
_entity_poly.entity_id
_entity_poly.type
_entity_poly.pdbx_seq_one_letter_code
_entity_poly.pdbx_strand_id
1 'polypeptide(L)' 'MIASLQQHPNCTPDKKQPLRGFDTQTFRLAVVQFDQAAEALELDHNLNARLKFPKRSLIVSVPGRMDDDRVEV' A
#
# COMPACT_ATOMS: atom_id res chain seq x y z
N MET A 1 15.51 36.18 25.03
CA MET A 1 16.22 34.90 24.83
C MET A 1 15.18 33.79 24.83
N ILE A 2 14.74 33.36 23.64
CA ILE A 2 13.68 32.37 23.48
C ILE A 2 14.37 31.05 23.10
N ALA A 3 14.24 30.04 23.97
CA ALA A 3 14.87 28.74 23.79
C ALA A 3 14.25 28.02 22.59
N SER A 4 15.15 27.46 21.79
CA SER A 4 14.93 26.86 20.47
C SER A 4 14.09 25.58 20.55
N LEU A 5 13.18 25.42 19.57
CA LEU A 5 12.38 24.21 19.35
C LEU A 5 13.28 22.97 19.27
N GLN A 6 13.04 21.99 20.13
CA GLN A 6 13.54 20.63 19.94
C GLN A 6 12.71 19.95 18.83
N GLN A 7 13.27 19.92 17.63
CA GLN A 7 12.86 18.99 16.59
C GLN A 7 13.25 17.58 17.02
N HIS A 8 12.27 16.71 17.20
CA HIS A 8 12.50 15.28 17.42
C HIS A 8 13.11 14.66 16.15
N PRO A 9 14.31 14.05 16.22
CA PRO A 9 14.91 13.40 15.07
C PRO A 9 14.43 11.95 15.02
N ASN A 10 13.55 11.65 14.05
CA ASN A 10 13.55 10.42 13.24
C ASN A 10 12.15 10.16 12.67
N CYS A 11 11.83 10.87 11.59
CA CYS A 11 11.00 10.28 10.54
C CYS A 11 11.88 10.20 9.29
N THR A 12 12.72 9.17 9.24
CA THR A 12 13.38 8.77 7.99
C THR A 12 12.28 8.41 6.98
N PRO A 13 12.40 8.83 5.71
CA PRO A 13 11.45 8.40 4.69
C PRO A 13 11.52 6.88 4.63
N ASP A 14 10.40 6.24 4.95
CA ASP A 14 10.23 4.80 4.89
C ASP A 14 10.71 4.32 3.51
N LYS A 15 11.86 3.63 3.51
CA LYS A 15 12.42 3.00 2.33
C LYS A 15 11.43 1.90 1.96
N LYS A 16 10.41 2.24 1.17
CA LYS A 16 9.38 1.30 0.71
C LYS A 16 10.09 0.16 -0.02
N GLN A 17 10.38 -0.91 0.72
CA GLN A 17 10.86 -2.15 0.13
C GLN A 17 9.84 -2.54 -0.93
N PRO A 18 10.26 -3.00 -2.12
CA PRO A 18 9.31 -3.47 -3.11
C PRO A 18 8.49 -4.57 -2.43
N LEU A 19 7.21 -4.28 -2.22
CA LEU A 19 6.29 -5.16 -1.52
C LEU A 19 6.17 -6.43 -2.36
N ARG A 20 6.87 -7.51 -1.96
CA ARG A 20 6.98 -8.75 -2.74
C ARG A 20 5.62 -9.36 -3.15
N GLY A 21 4.52 -8.97 -2.51
CA GLY A 21 3.15 -9.40 -2.85
C GLY A 21 2.43 -8.59 -3.93
N PHE A 22 2.97 -7.46 -4.39
CA PHE A 22 2.31 -6.58 -5.38
C PHE A 22 3.02 -6.54 -6.74
N ASP A 23 3.98 -7.44 -7.00
CA ASP A 23 4.61 -7.55 -8.32
C ASP A 23 3.76 -8.37 -9.31
N THR A 24 2.47 -8.02 -9.42
CA THR A 24 1.54 -8.62 -10.37
C THR A 24 1.29 -7.66 -11.54
N GLN A 25 1.02 -8.22 -12.72
CA GLN A 25 0.68 -7.40 -13.89
C GLN A 25 -0.54 -6.50 -13.64
N THR A 26 -1.55 -7.03 -12.94
CA THR A 26 -2.77 -6.30 -12.60
C THR A 26 -2.47 -5.10 -11.71
N PHE A 27 -1.62 -5.26 -10.68
CA PHE A 27 -1.24 -4.14 -9.81
C PHE A 27 -0.50 -3.05 -10.59
N ARG A 28 0.45 -3.42 -11.46
CA ARG A 28 1.19 -2.45 -12.29
C ARG A 28 0.26 -1.64 -13.19
N LEU A 29 -0.70 -2.28 -13.85
CA LEU A 29 -1.69 -1.60 -14.69
C LEU A 29 -2.60 -0.69 -13.87
N ALA A 30 -3.07 -1.15 -12.71
CA ALA A 30 -3.90 -0.34 -11.82
C ALA A 30 -3.17 0.93 -11.33
N VAL A 31 -1.88 0.84 -11.03
CA VAL A 31 -1.07 2.02 -10.64
C VAL A 31 -0.96 3.02 -11.79
N VAL A 32 -0.72 2.56 -13.02
CA VAL A 32 -0.66 3.45 -14.20
C VAL A 32 -2.00 4.15 -14.43
N GLN A 33 -3.12 3.42 -14.34
CA GLN A 33 -4.45 4.00 -14.47
C GLN A 33 -4.76 4.98 -13.36
N PHE A 34 -4.37 4.66 -12.12
CA PHE A 34 -4.52 5.55 -10.98
C PHE A 34 -3.75 6.86 -11.18
N ASP A 35 -2.54 6.79 -11.73
CA ASP A 35 -1.73 7.99 -12.02
C ASP A 35 -2.39 8.92 -13.03
N GLN A 36 -2.93 8.35 -14.11
CA GLN A 36 -3.68 9.12 -15.12
C GLN A 36 -4.93 9.79 -14.52
N ALA A 37 -5.66 9.07 -13.67
CA ALA A 37 -6.83 9.61 -12.99
C ALA A 37 -6.46 10.71 -11.97
N ALA A 38 -5.37 10.52 -11.22
CA ALA A 38 -4.88 11.50 -10.24
C ALA A 38 -4.45 12.81 -10.92
N GLU A 39 -3.84 12.72 -12.10
CA GLU A 39 -3.51 13.90 -12.92
C GLU A 39 -4.78 14.62 -13.40
N ALA A 40 -5.74 13.88 -13.96
CA ALA A 40 -7.00 14.46 -14.43
C ALA A 40 -7.85 15.11 -13.32
N LEU A 41 -7.68 14.65 -12.07
CA LEU A 41 -8.38 15.18 -10.89
C LEU A 41 -7.58 16.23 -10.11
N GLU A 42 -6.39 16.62 -10.60
CA GLU A 42 -5.48 17.54 -9.91
C GLU A 42 -5.22 17.14 -8.44
N LEU A 43 -5.09 15.83 -8.19
CA LEU A 43 -4.92 15.29 -6.85
C LEU A 43 -3.57 15.73 -6.26
N ASP A 44 -3.58 16.19 -5.01
CA ASP A 44 -2.36 16.55 -4.29
C ASP A 44 -1.30 15.44 -4.34
N HIS A 45 -0.05 15.82 -4.59
CA HIS A 45 1.04 14.88 -4.80
C HIS A 45 1.28 13.99 -3.57
N ASN A 46 1.10 14.52 -2.36
CA ASN A 46 1.25 13.74 -1.14
C ASN A 46 0.12 12.72 -0.98
N LEU A 47 -1.11 13.07 -1.38
CA LEU A 47 -2.23 12.13 -1.40
C LEU A 47 -2.02 11.03 -2.43
N ASN A 48 -1.63 11.39 -3.67
CA ASN A 48 -1.34 10.42 -4.73
C ASN A 48 -0.28 9.39 -4.24
N ALA A 49 0.87 9.86 -3.75
CA ALA A 49 1.95 8.98 -3.28
C ALA A 49 1.56 8.05 -2.11
N ARG A 50 0.58 8.46 -1.30
CA ARG A 50 0.06 7.66 -0.17
C ARG A 50 -1.00 6.65 -0.59
N LEU A 51 -1.82 6.98 -1.58
CA LEU A 51 -2.94 6.13 -2.03
C LEU A 51 -2.50 5.02 -2.98
N LYS A 52 -1.36 5.16 -3.68
CA LYS A 52 -0.82 4.13 -4.59
C LYS A 52 -0.56 2.78 -3.94
N PHE A 53 -0.29 2.74 -2.64
CA PHE A 53 0.10 1.51 -1.94
C PHE A 53 -0.84 1.24 -0.77
N PRO A 54 -1.37 0.01 -0.65
CA PRO A 54 -2.18 -0.35 0.49
C PRO A 54 -1.33 -0.31 1.76
N LYS A 55 -1.93 0.23 2.84
CA LYS A 55 -1.25 0.37 4.13
C LYS A 55 -0.93 -0.99 4.78
N ARG A 56 -1.76 -1.99 4.53
CA ARG A 56 -1.64 -3.37 5.04
C ARG A 56 -2.18 -4.36 4.02
N SER A 57 -1.60 -5.56 4.00
CA SER A 57 -2.08 -6.70 3.23
C SER A 57 -1.93 -7.95 4.07
N LEU A 58 -2.89 -8.85 3.98
CA LEU A 58 -2.89 -10.12 4.69
C LEU A 58 -3.26 -11.22 3.69
N ILE A 59 -2.37 -12.18 3.50
CA ILE A 59 -2.60 -13.37 2.70
C ILE A 59 -2.83 -14.52 3.69
N VAL A 60 -4.00 -15.15 3.61
CA VAL A 60 -4.40 -16.28 4.45
C VAL A 60 -5.05 -17.34 3.59
N SER A 61 -4.81 -18.60 3.94
CA SER A 61 -5.62 -19.70 3.45
C SER A 61 -6.71 -19.99 4.50
N VAL A 62 -7.96 -20.09 4.05
CA VAL A 62 -9.11 -20.36 4.93
C VAL A 62 -9.61 -21.76 4.60
N PRO A 63 -9.45 -22.73 5.51
CA PRO A 63 -9.88 -24.10 5.25
C PRO A 63 -11.41 -24.16 5.14
N GLY A 64 -11.91 -24.78 4.08
CA GLY A 64 -13.32 -25.08 3.87
C GLY A 64 -13.61 -26.55 4.11
N ARG A 65 -14.66 -26.86 4.88
CA ARG A 65 -15.22 -28.23 4.90
C ARG A 65 -16.12 -28.41 3.69
N MET A 66 -15.84 -29.45 2.91
CA MET A 66 -16.62 -29.89 1.76
C MET A 66 -17.83 -30.72 2.20
N ASP A 67 -18.80 -30.88 1.31
CA ASP A 67 -20.04 -31.64 1.59
C ASP A 67 -19.78 -33.13 1.89
N ASP A 68 -18.61 -33.64 1.50
CA ASP A 68 -18.13 -35.00 1.76
C ASP A 68 -17.18 -35.09 2.98
N ASP A 69 -17.23 -34.09 3.86
CA ASP A 69 -16.43 -33.94 5.08
C ASP A 69 -14.93 -33.71 4.88
N ARG A 70 -14.42 -33.62 3.64
CA ARG A 70 -13.01 -33.27 3.38
C ARG A 70 -12.73 -31.81 3.70
N VAL A 71 -11.48 -31.50 4.03
CA VAL A 71 -11.01 -30.11 4.25
C VAL A 71 -10.09 -29.72 3.10
N GLU A 72 -10.41 -28.62 2.43
CA GLU A 72 -9.59 -28.02 1.36
C GLU A 72 -9.10 -26.63 1.77
N VAL A 73 -7.93 -26.23 1.25
CA VAL A 73 -7.16 -25.03 1.66
C VAL A 73 -6.65 -24.28 0.45
#